data_AF-A0A955ZBB9-F1
#
_entry.id   AF-A0A955ZBB9-F1
#
_cell.length_a   1.000
_cell.length_b   1.000
_cell.length_c   1.000
_cell.angle_alpha   90.00
_cell.angle_beta   90.00
_cell.angle_gamma   90.00
#
_symmetry.space_group_name_H-M   'P 1'
#
loop_
_entity.id
_entity.type
_entity.pdbx_description
1 polymer ?
#
loop_
_entity_poly.entity_id
_entity_poly.type
_entity_poly.pdbx_seq_one_letter_code
_entity_poly.pdbx_strand_id
1 'polypeptide(L)' 'MSTSDFVFGGMLVALALFQVWLTRKVWKSQMFDRQQKMRQSQLIWLVPVVGAVLVFSLMPEEDTPRRPPPALRG' A
#
# COMPACT_ATOMS: atom_id res chain seq x y z
N MET A 1 -13.00 -6.07 -16.20
CA MET A 1 -11.84 -6.57 -15.44
C MET A 1 -10.90 -7.22 -16.44
N SER A 2 -9.84 -6.51 -16.77
CA SER A 2 -8.85 -6.92 -17.77
C SER A 2 -7.88 -7.93 -17.15
N THR A 3 -7.29 -8.80 -17.97
CA THR A 3 -6.26 -9.76 -17.51
C THR A 3 -5.10 -9.06 -16.80
N SER A 4 -4.77 -7.83 -17.20
CA SER A 4 -3.82 -6.95 -16.53
C SER A 4 -4.18 -6.66 -15.08
N ASP A 5 -5.46 -6.47 -14.77
CA ASP A 5 -5.93 -6.11 -13.42
C ASP A 5 -5.72 -7.28 -12.46
N PHE A 6 -5.95 -8.51 -12.94
CA PHE A 6 -5.69 -9.73 -12.18
C PHE A 6 -4.19 -9.98 -11.99
N VAL A 7 -3.37 -9.72 -13.01
CA VAL A 7 -1.91 -9.85 -12.91
C VAL A 7 -1.34 -8.83 -11.92
N PHE A 8 -1.77 -7.57 -12.00
CA PHE A 8 -1.36 -6.52 -11.07
C PHE A 8 -1.84 -6.79 -9.65
N GLY A 9 -3.11 -7.13 -9.48
CA GLY A 9 -3.68 -7.46 -8.17
C GLY A 9 -2.98 -8.67 -7.53
N GLY A 10 -2.76 -9.73 -8.32
CA GLY A 10 -2.03 -10.91 -7.87
C GLY A 10 -0.57 -10.61 -7.51
N MET A 11 0.11 -9.78 -8.29
CA MET A 11 1.50 -9.38 -8.02
C MET A 11 1.61 -8.59 -6.72
N LEU A 12 0.70 -7.65 -6.46
CA LEU A 12 0.67 -6.88 -5.22
C LEU A 12 0.42 -7.76 -3.99
N VAL A 13 -0.51 -8.72 -4.09
CA VAL A 13 -0.78 -9.69 -3.02
C VAL A 13 0.42 -10.58 -2.75
N ALA A 14 1.07 -11.09 -3.81
CA ALA A 14 2.28 -11.89 -3.68
C ALA A 14 3.43 -11.10 -3.02
N LEU A 15 3.59 -9.83 -3.38
CA LEU A 15 4.60 -8.95 -2.80
C LEU A 15 4.35 -8.71 -1.31
N ALA A 16 3.10 -8.46 -0.93
CA ALA A 16 2.70 -8.28 0.47
C ALA A 16 2.94 -9.55 1.30
N LEU A 17 2.54 -10.72 0.78
CA LEU A 17 2.77 -12.01 1.43
C LEU A 17 4.26 -12.32 1.58
N PHE A 18 5.07 -11.99 0.56
CA PHE A 18 6.51 -12.18 0.60
C PHE A 18 7.18 -11.30 1.67
N GLN A 19 6.75 -10.04 1.79
CA GLN A 19 7.25 -9.14 2.84
C GLN A 19 6.88 -9.62 4.25
N VAL A 20 5.66 -10.12 4.46
CA VAL A 20 5.23 -10.72 5.74
C VAL A 20 6.02 -12.00 6.04
N TRP A 21 6.22 -12.87 5.05
CA TRP A 21 6.95 -14.12 5.20
C TRP A 21 8.42 -13.90 5.55
N LEU A 22 9.11 -12.97 4.85
CA LEU A 22 10.47 -12.58 5.19
C LEU A 22 10.57 -12.01 6.60
N THR A 23 9.65 -11.13 6.98
CA THR A 23 9.59 -10.57 8.34
C THR A 23 9.44 -11.66 9.39
N ARG A 24 8.55 -12.63 9.16
CA ARG A 24 8.31 -13.77 10.06
C ARG A 24 9.50 -14.74 10.10
N LYS A 25 10.16 -14.98 8.97
CA LYS A 25 11.36 -15.82 8.86
C LYS A 25 12.55 -15.22 9.62
N VAL A 26 12.76 -13.91 9.50
CA VAL A 26 13.77 -13.16 10.26
C VAL A 26 13.47 -13.19 11.77
N TRP A 27 12.20 -13.05 12.16
CA TRP A 27 11.79 -13.17 13.57
C TRP A 27 12.02 -14.57 14.17
N LYS A 28 11.79 -15.62 13.37
CA LYS A 28 11.98 -17.02 13.78
C LYS A 28 13.45 -17.39 13.99
N SER A 29 14.41 -16.70 13.34
CA SER A 29 15.84 -16.95 13.52
C SER A 29 16.33 -16.46 14.89
N GLN A 30 16.50 -17.39 15.83
CA GLN A 30 16.87 -17.20 17.24
C GLN A 30 18.37 -16.91 17.43
N MET A 31 18.89 -15.77 16.96
CA MET A 31 20.28 -15.38 17.28
C MET A 31 20.49 -13.91 17.69
N PHE A 32 19.45 -13.06 17.67
CA PHE A 32 19.57 -11.65 18.07
C PHE A 32 18.39 -11.16 18.91
N ASP A 33 18.72 -10.21 19.80
CA ASP A 33 17.90 -9.60 20.86
C ASP A 33 16.56 -9.05 20.32
N ARG A 34 15.48 -9.27 21.08
CA ARG A 34 14.09 -9.00 20.66
C ARG A 34 13.87 -7.54 20.21
N GLN A 35 14.62 -6.59 20.77
CA GLN A 35 14.53 -5.18 20.40
C GLN A 35 15.12 -4.86 19.01
N GLN A 36 16.24 -5.48 18.61
CA GLN A 36 16.86 -5.21 17.30
C GLN A 36 15.99 -5.74 16.15
N LYS A 37 15.33 -6.88 16.39
CA LYS A 37 14.37 -7.48 15.45
C LYS A 37 13.14 -6.61 15.19
N MET A 38 12.69 -5.85 16.17
CA MET A 38 11.50 -5.00 16.06
C MET A 38 11.75 -3.74 15.23
N ARG A 39 12.94 -3.12 15.40
CA ARG A 39 13.36 -1.97 14.56
C ARG A 39 13.60 -2.38 13.11
N GLN A 40 14.14 -3.58 12.88
CA GLN A 40 14.38 -4.08 11.53
C GLN A 40 13.08 -4.43 10.78
N SER A 41 12.07 -4.98 11.47
CA SER A 41 10.73 -5.16 10.90
C SER A 41 10.02 -3.84 10.61
N GLN A 42 10.22 -2.81 11.44
CA GLN A 42 9.68 -1.47 11.18
C GLN A 42 10.27 -0.84 9.93
N LEU A 43 11.57 -1.02 9.66
CA LEU A 43 12.19 -0.54 8.41
C LEU A 43 11.65 -1.24 7.16
N ILE A 44 11.41 -2.57 7.22
CA ILE A 44 10.83 -3.32 6.09
C ILE A 44 9.42 -2.81 5.76
N TRP A 45 8.61 -2.55 6.80
CA TRP A 45 7.25 -2.06 6.63
C TRP A 45 7.16 -0.56 6.32
N LEU A 46 8.24 0.19 6.50
CA LEU A 46 8.27 1.63 6.20
C LEU A 46 8.18 1.88 4.69
N VAL A 47 8.84 1.06 3.87
CA VAL A 47 8.84 1.19 2.40
C VAL A 47 7.44 1.06 1.78
N PRO A 48 6.65 0.00 2.04
CA PRO A 48 5.30 -0.11 1.49
C PRO A 48 4.34 0.94 2.05
N VAL A 49 4.47 1.31 3.33
CA VAL A 49 3.63 2.38 3.93
C VAL A 49 3.91 3.72 3.26
N VAL A 50 5.19 4.08 3.07
CA VAL A 50 5.58 5.32 2.38
C VAL A 50 5.15 5.29 0.91
N GLY A 51 5.28 4.16 0.23
CA GLY A 51 4.80 3.98 -1.14
C GLY A 51 3.29 4.21 -1.26
N ALA A 52 2.50 3.67 -0.34
CA ALA A 52 1.06 3.87 -0.29
C ALA A 52 0.69 5.34 -0.04
N VAL A 53 1.36 6.01 0.90
CA VAL A 53 1.14 7.44 1.20
C VAL A 53 1.49 8.33 0.01
N LEU A 54 2.59 8.05 -0.69
CA LEU A 54 2.98 8.79 -1.90
C LEU A 54 1.94 8.64 -3.01
N VAL A 55 1.50 7.40 -3.30
CA VAL A 55 0.47 7.15 -4.31
C VAL A 55 -0.85 7.82 -3.92
N PHE A 56 -1.25 7.74 -2.65
CA PHE A 56 -2.44 8.40 -2.14
C PHE A 56 -2.35 9.93 -2.27
N SER A 57 -1.19 10.53 -1.98
CA SER A 57 -0.98 11.97 -2.11
C SER A 57 -0.99 12.46 -3.57
N LEU A 58 -0.72 11.57 -4.52
CA LEU A 58 -0.74 11.87 -5.95
C LEU A 58 -2.10 11.58 -6.60
N MET A 59 -3.04 10.98 -5.86
CA MET A 59 -4.36 10.67 -6.37
C MET A 59 -5.16 11.98 -6.50
N PRO A 60 -5.59 12.37 -7.71
CA PRO A 60 -6.42 13.56 -7.87
C PRO A 60 -7.74 13.36 -7.12
N GLU A 61 -8.24 14.41 -6.47
CA GLU A 61 -9.60 14.45 -5.94
C GLU A 61 -10.60 14.54 -7.10
N GLU A 62 -10.84 13.41 -7.77
CA GLU A 62 -11.89 13.27 -8.78
C GLU A 62 -13.24 13.07 -8.10
N ASP A 63 -13.70 14.07 -7.35
CA ASP A 63 -15.08 14.18 -6.87
C ASP A 63 -15.42 15.64 -6.50
N THR A 64 -15.41 16.53 -7.50
CA THR A 64 -16.37 17.63 -7.48
C THR A 64 -17.42 17.33 -8.54
N PRO A 65 -18.59 16.78 -8.17
CA PRO A 65 -19.73 16.74 -9.07
C PRO A 65 -19.97 18.18 -9.52
N ARG A 66 -19.72 18.48 -10.80
CA ARG A 66 -20.08 19.77 -11.38
C ARG A 66 -21.59 19.93 -11.20
N ARG A 67 -21.98 20.66 -10.16
CA ARG A 67 -23.36 21.05 -9.91
C ARG A 67 -23.84 21.74 -11.20
N PRO A 68 -24.87 21.23 -11.89
CA PRO A 68 -25.31 21.86 -13.13
C PRO A 68 -25.73 23.30 -12.81
N PRO A 69 -25.37 24.28 -13.67
CA PRO A 69 -25.70 25.67 -13.42
C PRO A 69 -27.23 25.81 -13.27
N PRO A 70 -27.71 26.65 -12.32
CA PRO A 70 -29.14 26.88 -12.17
C PRO A 70 -29.68 27.40 -13.50
N ALA A 71 -30.57 26.62 -14.12
CA ALA A 71 -31.29 27.03 -15.31
C ALA A 71 -32.02 28.34 -14.95
N LEU A 72 -31.57 29.44 -15.57
CA LEU A 72 -32.23 30.73 -15.50
C LEU A 72 -33.64 30.54 -16.06
N ARG A 73 -34.63 30.48 -15.17
CA ARG A 73 -36.05 30.60 -15.53
C ARG A 73 -36.29 32.05 -15.97
N GLY A 74 -36.41 32.24 -17.29
CA GLY A 74 -37.12 33.38 -17.88
C GLY A 74 -38.61 33.14 -17.90
#